data_AF-A0A852T1K7-F1
#
_entry.id   AF-A0A852T1K7-F1
#
_cell.length_a   1.000
_cell.length_b   1.000
_cell.length_c   1.000
_cell.angle_alpha   90.00
_cell.angle_beta   90.00
_cell.angle_gamma   90.00
#
_symmetry.space_group_name_H-M   'P 1'
#
loop_
_entity.id
_entity.type
_entity.pdbx_description
1 polymer ?
#
loop_
_entity_poly.entity_id
_entity_poly.type
_entity_poly.pdbx_seq_one_letter_code
_entity_poly.pdbx_strand_id
1 'polypeptide(L)'
;MARAALVTVIAAAITTGLGGCSIDGGKMNHQHSTNLANQRKAAIEFIGSHPEVEAIAFTREGSVSGSGTWAANALVSVGQVEYQAILGIGIGSTSWEPWPTGVPAPTPMRVALTYSDGTSEIVK
;
A
#
# COMPACT_ATOMS: atom_id res chain seq x y z
N MET A 1 -55.18 -6.05 -26.68
CA MET A 1 -54.22 -6.87 -27.44
C MET A 1 -52.88 -6.72 -26.73
N ALA A 2 -52.12 -7.72 -26.29
CA ALA A 2 -52.28 -9.15 -26.11
C ALA A 2 -51.58 -9.51 -24.78
N ARG A 3 -52.12 -10.47 -24.03
CA ARG A 3 -51.50 -11.05 -22.84
C ARG A 3 -50.46 -12.09 -23.25
N ALA A 4 -49.27 -12.06 -22.67
CA ALA A 4 -48.41 -13.24 -22.56
C ALA A 4 -47.41 -13.04 -21.41
N ALA A 5 -47.70 -13.70 -20.29
CA ALA A 5 -46.71 -13.97 -19.25
C ALA A 5 -45.82 -15.12 -19.73
N LEU A 6 -44.50 -14.99 -19.59
CA LEU A 6 -43.56 -16.08 -19.83
C LEU A 6 -42.75 -16.31 -18.55
N VAL A 7 -43.15 -17.34 -17.80
CA VAL A 7 -42.41 -17.94 -16.70
C VAL A 7 -41.39 -18.91 -17.31
N THR A 8 -40.10 -18.76 -17.05
CA THR A 8 -39.11 -19.80 -17.37
C THR A 8 -38.13 -20.03 -16.22
N VAL A 9 -38.43 -21.10 -15.49
CA VAL A 9 -37.63 -22.05 -14.70
C VAL A 9 -36.18 -21.69 -14.36
N ILE A 10 -35.92 -21.64 -13.05
CA ILE A 10 -34.60 -21.61 -12.39
C ILE A 10 -33.90 -22.95 -12.63
N ALA A 11 -32.73 -22.94 -13.29
CA ALA A 11 -31.82 -24.06 -13.30
C ALA A 11 -30.66 -23.78 -12.34
N ALA A 12 -30.81 -24.21 -11.08
CA ALA A 12 -29.72 -24.23 -10.12
C ALA A 12 -28.81 -25.43 -10.41
N ALA A 13 -27.70 -25.21 -11.11
CA ALA A 13 -26.64 -26.20 -11.21
C ALA A 13 -25.75 -26.11 -9.97
N ILE A 14 -26.12 -26.84 -8.92
CA ILE A 14 -25.26 -27.07 -7.75
C ILE A 14 -24.25 -28.13 -8.16
N THR A 15 -23.05 -27.72 -8.56
CA THR A 15 -21.91 -28.65 -8.64
C THR A 15 -21.24 -28.71 -7.27
N THR A 16 -21.51 -29.78 -6.53
CA THR A 16 -20.76 -30.17 -5.34
C THR A 16 -19.36 -30.61 -5.73
N GLY A 17 -18.40 -29.69 -5.61
CA GLY A 17 -16.98 -30.01 -5.57
C GLY A 17 -16.54 -30.21 -4.12
N LEU A 18 -16.61 -31.44 -3.62
CA LEU A 18 -15.93 -31.86 -2.39
C LEU A 18 -14.46 -32.12 -2.72
N GLY A 19 -13.54 -31.39 -2.09
CA GLY A 19 -12.12 -31.72 -2.14
C GLY A 19 -11.19 -30.53 -1.93
N GLY A 20 -11.02 -30.09 -0.69
CA GLY A 20 -9.98 -29.13 -0.33
C GLY A 20 -10.24 -28.39 0.97
N CYS A 21 -10.27 -29.08 2.11
CA CYS A 21 -10.06 -28.41 3.39
C CYS A 21 -8.59 -27.95 3.45
N SER A 22 -8.35 -26.65 3.49
CA SER A 22 -7.41 -26.04 4.44
C SER A 22 -7.63 -24.53 4.53
N ILE A 23 -8.17 -24.14 5.68
CA ILE A 23 -7.76 -22.96 6.45
C ILE A 23 -6.36 -22.47 6.05
N ASP A 24 -6.26 -21.42 5.24
CA ASP A 24 -5.05 -20.60 5.15
C ASP A 24 -5.34 -19.12 4.81
N GLY A 25 -6.61 -18.71 4.78
CA GLY A 25 -7.01 -17.30 4.62
C GLY A 25 -6.62 -16.42 5.82
N GLY A 26 -6.45 -16.98 7.02
CA GLY A 26 -6.03 -16.24 8.21
C GLY A 26 -4.60 -15.71 8.13
N LYS A 27 -3.68 -16.49 7.55
CA LYS A 27 -2.26 -16.09 7.42
C LYS A 27 -2.08 -15.01 6.37
N MET A 28 -2.77 -15.12 5.25
CA MET A 28 -2.74 -14.10 4.18
C MET A 28 -3.28 -12.76 4.68
N ASN A 29 -4.43 -12.76 5.37
CA ASN A 29 -5.01 -11.54 5.92
C ASN A 29 -4.11 -10.90 7.00
N HIS A 30 -3.47 -11.72 7.84
CA HIS A 30 -2.54 -11.25 8.87
C HIS A 30 -1.23 -10.71 8.28
N GLN A 31 -0.68 -11.36 7.26
CA GLN A 31 0.54 -10.91 6.59
C GLN A 31 0.32 -9.60 5.84
N HIS A 32 -0.82 -9.49 5.16
CA HIS A 32 -1.23 -8.27 4.47
C HIS A 32 -1.41 -7.10 5.44
N SER A 33 -2.20 -7.28 6.51
CA SER A 33 -2.40 -6.22 7.52
C SER A 33 -1.10 -5.80 8.21
N THR A 34 -0.20 -6.75 8.45
CA THR A 34 1.15 -6.46 8.95
C THR A 34 1.96 -5.64 7.95
N ASN A 35 1.83 -5.91 6.65
CA ASN A 35 2.51 -5.13 5.60
C ASN A 35 2.04 -3.68 5.58
N LEU A 36 0.72 -3.46 5.63
CA LEU A 36 0.14 -2.11 5.67
C LEU A 36 0.60 -1.35 6.93
N ALA A 37 0.61 -2.01 8.09
CA ALA A 37 1.13 -1.40 9.32
C ALA A 37 2.61 -1.01 9.22
N ASN A 38 3.43 -1.86 8.58
CA ASN A 38 4.84 -1.56 8.33
C ASN A 38 5.03 -0.41 7.34
N GLN A 39 4.24 -0.36 6.26
CA GLN A 39 4.22 0.75 5.30
C GLN A 39 3.91 2.07 6.01
N ARG A 40 2.88 2.10 6.84
CA ARG A 40 2.52 3.28 7.65
C ARG A 40 3.66 3.72 8.55
N LYS A 41 4.27 2.78 9.26
CA LYS A 41 5.37 3.06 10.19
C LYS A 41 6.59 3.63 9.47
N ALA A 42 7.00 3.02 8.36
CA ALA A 42 8.12 3.49 7.54
C ALA A 42 7.84 4.89 6.96
N ALA A 43 6.62 5.16 6.49
CA ALA A 43 6.23 6.48 6.02
C ALA A 43 6.33 7.55 7.12
N ILE A 44 5.80 7.29 8.31
CA ILE A 44 5.88 8.23 9.44
C ILE A 44 7.33 8.50 9.86
N GLU A 45 8.17 7.47 9.96
CA GLU A 45 9.60 7.63 10.26
C GLU A 45 10.30 8.47 9.19
N PHE A 46 9.96 8.24 7.92
CA PHE A 46 10.53 8.98 6.79
C PHE A 46 10.16 10.46 6.82
N ILE A 47 8.87 10.76 6.99
CA ILE A 47 8.35 12.14 7.05
C ILE A 47 8.96 12.89 8.24
N GLY A 48 9.16 12.23 9.39
CA GLY A 48 9.82 12.83 10.54
C GLY A 48 11.24 13.34 10.29
N SER A 49 11.92 12.80 9.26
CA SER A 49 13.25 13.24 8.84
C SER A 49 13.26 14.13 7.60
N HIS A 50 12.15 14.19 6.86
CA HIS A 50 12.01 14.90 5.58
C HIS A 50 10.71 15.74 5.60
N PRO A 51 10.71 16.89 6.30
CA PRO A 51 9.53 17.72 6.49
C PRO A 51 9.03 18.39 5.21
N GLU A 52 9.71 18.26 4.07
CA GLU A 52 9.33 18.77 2.76
C GLU A 52 8.46 17.80 1.94
N VAL A 53 8.23 16.58 2.44
CA VAL A 53 7.48 15.53 1.73
C VAL A 53 5.98 15.86 1.70
N GLU A 54 5.40 15.87 0.51
CA GLU A 54 3.98 16.18 0.29
C GLU A 54 3.12 14.91 0.17
N ALA A 55 3.68 13.85 -0.41
CA ALA A 55 3.00 12.57 -0.57
C ALA A 55 3.98 11.38 -0.60
N ILE A 56 3.47 10.22 -0.21
CA ILE A 56 4.14 8.91 -0.31
C ILE A 56 3.14 7.91 -0.90
N ALA A 57 3.51 7.23 -1.97
CA ALA A 57 2.73 6.16 -2.58
C ALA A 57 3.55 4.87 -2.66
N PHE A 58 3.20 3.86 -1.87
CA PHE A 58 3.83 2.55 -1.94
C PHE A 58 3.44 1.84 -3.24
N THR A 59 4.45 1.38 -3.98
CA THR A 59 4.25 0.74 -5.30
C THR A 59 4.08 -0.77 -5.20
N ARG A 60 4.41 -1.36 -4.05
CA ARG A 60 4.30 -2.80 -3.77
C ARG A 60 4.37 -3.07 -2.27
N GLU A 61 3.91 -4.25 -1.88
CA GLU A 61 4.16 -4.78 -0.54
C GLU A 61 5.66 -4.85 -0.24
N GLY A 62 6.02 -4.53 1.00
CA GLY A 62 7.39 -4.64 1.46
C GLY A 62 7.79 -6.08 1.78
N SER A 63 9.09 -6.30 1.85
CA SER A 63 9.67 -7.61 2.14
C SER A 63 10.89 -7.49 3.04
N VAL A 64 11.21 -8.56 3.76
CA VAL A 64 12.44 -8.67 4.54
C VAL A 64 13.58 -9.05 3.60
N SER A 65 14.64 -8.24 3.57
CA SER A 65 15.85 -8.51 2.79
C SER A 65 16.70 -9.61 3.45
N GLY A 66 17.76 -10.04 2.76
CA GLY A 66 18.73 -11.00 3.32
C GLY A 66 19.45 -10.51 4.59
N SER A 67 19.41 -9.21 4.90
CA SER A 67 19.94 -8.64 6.15
C SER A 67 18.95 -8.71 7.32
N GLY A 68 17.74 -9.23 7.10
CA GLY A 68 16.69 -9.29 8.12
C GLY A 68 15.89 -7.98 8.25
N THR A 69 16.08 -7.01 7.35
CA THR A 69 15.38 -5.73 7.42
C THR A 69 14.20 -5.69 6.44
N TRP A 70 13.05 -5.28 6.95
CA TRP A 70 11.89 -4.97 6.12
C TRP A 70 12.05 -3.60 5.42
N ALA A 71 11.71 -3.55 4.13
CA ALA A 71 11.53 -2.30 3.40
C ALA A 71 10.54 -2.47 2.24
N ALA A 72 10.02 -1.34 1.73
CA ALA A 72 9.10 -1.30 0.60
C ALA A 72 9.44 -0.16 -0.37
N ASN A 73 9.16 -0.36 -1.66
CA ASN A 73 9.34 0.68 -2.66
C ASN A 73 8.19 1.68 -2.63
N ALA A 74 8.50 2.96 -2.72
CA ALA A 74 7.54 4.05 -2.79
C ALA A 74 7.96 5.11 -3.81
N LEU A 75 6.96 5.85 -4.29
CA LEU A 75 7.14 7.14 -4.91
C LEU A 75 6.93 8.21 -3.84
N VAL A 76 7.85 9.16 -3.75
CA VAL A 76 7.79 10.26 -2.79
C VAL A 76 7.71 11.57 -3.54
N SER A 77 6.69 12.36 -3.25
CA SER A 77 6.51 13.68 -3.85
C SER A 77 7.11 14.75 -2.94
N VAL A 78 8.01 15.57 -3.50
CA VAL A 78 8.60 16.74 -2.84
C VAL A 78 8.50 17.89 -3.84
N GLY A 79 7.67 18.90 -3.54
CA GLY A 79 7.31 19.92 -4.52
C GLY A 79 6.59 19.33 -5.74
N GLN A 80 7.03 19.69 -6.95
CA GLN A 80 6.43 19.23 -8.21
C GLN A 80 7.14 18.01 -8.81
N VAL A 81 7.92 17.28 -8.00
CA VAL A 81 8.75 16.16 -8.47
C VAL A 81 8.47 14.92 -7.63
N GLU A 82 8.44 13.76 -8.30
CA GLU A 82 8.33 12.44 -7.68
C GLU A 82 9.67 11.71 -7.71
N TYR A 83 10.01 11.04 -6.61
CA TYR A 83 11.28 10.34 -6.42
C TYR A 83 11.04 8.88 -6.07
N GLN A 84 11.86 7.98 -6.63
CA GLN A 84 11.83 6.58 -6.24
C GLN A 84 12.63 6.34 -4.97
N ALA A 85 11.97 5.81 -3.94
CA ALA A 85 12.59 5.49 -2.66
C ALA A 85 12.27 4.07 -2.19
N ILE A 86 13.17 3.53 -1.35
CA ILE A 86 12.95 2.35 -0.52
C ILE A 86 12.79 2.84 0.91
N LEU A 87 11.59 2.69 1.46
CA LEU A 87 11.28 3.08 2.83
C LEU A 87 11.42 1.87 3.76
N GLY A 88 12.29 1.99 4.75
CA GLY A 88 12.58 0.96 5.75
C GLY A 88 12.19 1.41 7.16
N ILE A 89 12.11 0.45 8.08
CA ILE A 89 11.85 0.72 9.50
C ILE A 89 13.17 0.68 10.28
N GLY A 90 13.47 1.72 11.06
CA GLY A 90 14.53 1.75 12.07
C GLY A 90 15.98 1.83 11.58
N ILE A 91 16.29 1.42 10.34
CA ILE A 91 17.65 1.53 9.78
C ILE A 91 17.79 2.58 8.67
N GLY A 92 16.79 3.45 8.54
CA GLY A 92 16.76 4.52 7.55
C GLY A 92 16.17 4.07 6.22
N SER A 93 15.72 5.05 5.46
CA SER A 93 15.21 4.87 4.10
C SER A 93 16.27 5.31 3.11
N THR A 94 16.31 4.68 1.94
CA THR A 94 17.24 5.03 0.87
C THR A 94 16.48 5.50 -0.36
N SER A 95 16.99 6.54 -1.02
CA SER A 95 16.51 6.97 -2.32
C SER A 95 17.39 6.41 -3.41
N TRP A 96 16.81 6.03 -4.55
CA TRP A 96 17.58 5.66 -5.75
C TRP A 96 18.15 6.88 -6.46
N GLU A 97 17.56 8.05 -6.21
CA GLU A 97 17.90 9.32 -6.81
C GLU A 97 18.49 10.28 -5.77
N PRO A 98 19.39 11.21 -6.16
CA PRO A 98 19.84 12.27 -5.27
C PRO A 98 18.63 13.03 -4.72
N TRP A 99 18.58 13.19 -3.40
CA TRP A 99 17.52 13.93 -2.75
C TRP A 99 17.51 15.39 -3.24
N PRO A 100 16.33 16.01 -3.50
CA PRO A 100 16.26 17.39 -3.95
C PRO A 100 16.97 18.34 -2.99
N THR A 101 17.88 19.14 -3.51
CA THR A 101 18.53 20.24 -2.77
C THR A 101 17.90 21.57 -3.16
N GLY A 102 17.63 22.44 -2.17
CA GLY A 102 17.17 23.81 -2.44
C GLY A 102 15.68 23.95 -2.75
N VAL A 103 14.89 22.88 -2.56
CA VAL A 103 13.43 23.01 -2.47
C VAL A 103 13.15 23.78 -1.17
N PRO A 104 12.56 24.99 -1.22
CA PRO A 104 12.15 25.68 0.01
C PRO A 104 11.17 24.73 0.67
N ALA A 105 11.39 24.33 1.92
CA ALA A 105 10.44 23.45 2.58
C ALA A 105 9.15 24.24 2.85
N PRO A 106 8.02 24.04 2.11
CA PRO A 106 6.76 24.10 2.81
C PRO A 106 6.84 23.01 3.87
N THR A 107 6.45 23.30 5.11
CA THR A 107 6.20 22.23 6.09
C THR A 107 4.77 21.80 5.82
N PRO A 108 4.51 20.75 5.01
CA PRO A 108 3.16 20.32 4.77
C PRO A 108 2.65 19.82 6.11
N MET A 109 1.58 20.46 6.60
CA MET A 109 0.93 20.02 7.83
C MET A 109 0.27 18.64 7.69
N ARG A 110 0.16 18.15 6.45
CA ARG A 110 -0.56 16.95 6.05
C ARG A 110 0.15 16.34 4.83
N VAL A 111 0.52 15.07 4.95
CA VAL A 111 1.15 14.26 3.90
C VAL A 111 0.16 13.21 3.43
N ALA A 112 -0.05 13.10 2.12
CA ALA A 112 -0.89 12.04 1.56
C ALA A 112 -0.12 10.71 1.56
N LEU A 113 -0.69 9.67 2.17
CA LEU A 113 -0.12 8.33 2.20
C LEU A 113 -1.02 7.37 1.43
N THR A 114 -0.50 6.75 0.38
CA THR A 114 -1.16 5.67 -0.37
C THR A 114 -0.41 4.36 -0.15
N TYR A 115 -1.15 3.34 0.28
CA TYR A 115 -0.66 1.99 0.53
C TYR A 115 -0.59 1.18 -0.76
N SER A 116 0.15 0.07 -0.73
CA SER A 116 0.27 -0.79 -1.92
C SER A 116 -1.00 -1.53 -2.30
N ASP A 117 -2.01 -1.56 -1.43
CA ASP A 117 -3.35 -2.10 -1.71
C ASP A 117 -4.29 -1.08 -2.36
N GLY A 118 -3.82 0.15 -2.56
CA GLY A 118 -4.58 1.26 -3.13
C GLY A 118 -5.42 2.03 -2.12
N THR A 119 -5.43 1.66 -0.83
CA THR A 119 -6.03 2.48 0.22
C THR A 119 -5.17 3.70 0.52
N SER A 120 -5.77 4.74 1.10
CA SER A 120 -5.07 5.99 1.38
C SER A 120 -5.53 6.63 2.69
N GLU A 121 -4.63 7.34 3.34
CA GLU A 121 -4.93 8.21 4.47
C GLU A 121 -4.10 9.49 4.42
N ILE A 122 -4.42 10.45 5.29
CA ILE A 122 -3.61 11.65 5.47
C ILE A 122 -2.85 11.53 6.81
N VAL A 123 -1.53 11.61 6.74
CA VAL A 123 -0.62 11.55 7.88
C VAL A 123 0.13 12.88 8.05
N LYS A 124 1.07 12.95 8.99
CA LYS A 124 1.81 14.16 9.34
C LYS A 124 3.30 13.89 9.34
#